data_AF-A0A8H7VX35-F1
#
_entry.id   AF-A0A8H7VX35-F1
#
_cell.length_a   1.000
_cell.length_b   1.000
_cell.length_c   1.000
_cell.angle_alpha   90.00
_cell.angle_beta   90.00
_cell.angle_gamma   90.00
#
_symmetry.space_group_name_H-M   'P 1'
#
loop_
_entity.id
_entity.type
_entity.pdbx_description
1 polymer ?
#
loop_
_entity_poly.entity_id
_entity_poly.type
_entity_poly.pdbx_seq_one_letter_code
_entity_poly.pdbx_strand_id
1 'polypeptide(L)'
;MFPIYIEQPQTQLSLSDYVHLQALLAQEQAEREHRLLQEYKKQQEQRRIERAMHKLQVLTELRRRRLLEEQAIEAYYEEKKQARKRQWLEREQRILLRQQQEQYYAALRQKKQQELQDQYRLWASAQKSAKDVNPNQALAASQIEKEEESEEEDEDVYQEQLATLVKLIFGAQECKAETKEEEELISEAEQGAENKELLIETQDKVMTLDDFVEYIHDKAQSLYEEEEEEEEEEDTPMEEDNTLLAMENIDAMDEDIPFTADTETDEEVQVPSLVKSNDIHDLVNDILTNSETKEEEFTHFADEDPVKIAKYDALNRIEQELDEIRQKHEEHVLNGTLDFSRVLKDERAISPDNLIAATTADNRELLGYEDQVMKILLRLDMINSDGDESIRHERKSLVKLAKDMLDTLDEFKLREWEKVSNSSSSSSSSVDEEL
;
A
#
# COMPACT_ATOMS: atom_id res chain seq x y z
N MET A 1 93.14 56.71 -39.84
CA MET A 1 92.51 55.74 -38.91
C MET A 1 92.22 54.48 -39.70
N PHE A 2 93.08 53.46 -39.58
CA PHE A 2 92.88 52.17 -40.23
C PHE A 2 92.17 51.23 -39.25
N PRO A 3 91.13 50.50 -39.67
CA PRO A 3 90.47 49.52 -38.82
C PRO A 3 91.46 48.39 -38.52
N ILE A 4 91.74 48.19 -37.24
CA ILE A 4 92.47 47.04 -36.74
C ILE A 4 91.54 45.85 -36.91
N TYR A 5 91.72 45.08 -37.99
CA TYR A 5 91.10 43.77 -38.14
C TYR A 5 91.78 42.85 -37.12
N ILE A 6 91.09 42.61 -36.01
CA ILE A 6 91.44 41.55 -35.08
C ILE A 6 91.11 40.25 -35.83
N GLU A 7 92.12 39.62 -36.42
CA GLU A 7 92.02 38.26 -36.95
C GLU A 7 91.61 37.34 -35.80
N GLN A 8 90.35 36.93 -35.80
CA GLN A 8 89.89 35.92 -34.86
C GLN A 8 90.59 34.61 -35.23
N PRO A 9 91.29 33.96 -34.27
CA PRO A 9 91.88 32.66 -34.53
C PRO A 9 90.77 31.70 -34.93
N GLN A 10 90.88 31.09 -36.11
CA GLN A 10 89.98 30.02 -36.52
C GLN A 10 90.25 28.81 -35.63
N THR A 11 89.49 28.71 -34.54
CA THR A 11 89.40 27.50 -33.73
C THR A 11 88.81 26.40 -34.60
N GLN A 12 89.68 25.56 -35.15
CA GLN A 12 89.27 24.34 -35.81
C GLN A 12 88.78 23.37 -34.73
N LEU A 13 87.47 23.14 -34.67
CA LEU A 13 86.89 22.10 -33.82
C LEU A 13 87.49 20.75 -34.21
N SER A 14 88.03 20.05 -33.22
CA SER A 14 88.56 18.71 -33.41
C SER A 14 87.43 17.69 -33.53
N LEU A 15 87.67 16.55 -34.16
CA LEU A 15 86.70 15.46 -34.24
C LEU A 15 86.23 14.99 -32.85
N SER A 16 87.11 15.05 -31.83
CA SER A 16 86.77 14.76 -30.44
C SER A 16 85.74 15.75 -29.86
N ASP A 17 85.79 17.03 -30.24
CA ASP A 17 84.84 18.03 -29.77
C ASP A 17 83.44 17.76 -30.33
N TYR A 18 83.34 17.27 -31.58
CA TYR A 18 82.07 16.88 -32.18
C TYR A 18 81.45 15.66 -31.49
N VAL A 19 82.26 14.63 -31.19
CA VAL A 19 81.79 13.44 -30.45
C VAL A 19 81.33 13.84 -29.05
N HIS A 20 82.06 14.72 -28.37
CA HIS A 20 81.67 15.22 -27.05
C HIS A 20 80.37 16.02 -27.11
N LEU A 21 80.21 16.91 -28.10
CA LEU A 21 78.99 17.67 -28.31
C LEU A 21 77.78 16.76 -28.61
N GLN A 22 77.98 15.72 -29.42
CA GLN A 22 76.93 14.74 -29.71
C GLN A 22 76.52 13.94 -28.46
N ALA A 23 77.49 13.58 -27.61
CA ALA A 23 77.21 12.92 -26.34
C ALA A 23 76.43 13.85 -25.37
N LEU A 24 76.81 15.13 -25.28
CA LEU A 24 76.08 16.12 -24.49
C LEU A 24 74.65 16.33 -24.99
N LEU A 25 74.45 16.41 -26.31
CA LEU A 25 73.12 16.56 -26.89
C LEU A 25 72.24 15.33 -26.63
N ALA A 26 72.80 14.12 -26.73
CA ALA A 26 72.09 12.89 -26.39
C ALA A 26 71.74 12.83 -24.90
N GLN A 27 72.65 13.25 -24.01
CA GLN A 27 72.38 13.35 -22.58
C GLN A 27 71.26 14.34 -22.28
N GLU A 28 71.29 15.53 -22.90
CA GLU A 28 70.24 16.53 -22.72
C GLU A 28 68.87 16.01 -23.19
N GLN A 29 68.83 15.30 -24.31
CA GLN A 29 67.60 14.67 -24.81
C GLN A 29 67.06 13.62 -23.82
N ALA A 30 67.92 12.74 -23.31
CA ALA A 30 67.54 11.74 -22.32
C ALA A 30 67.02 12.40 -21.02
N GLU A 31 67.63 13.50 -20.58
CA GLU A 31 67.15 14.26 -19.41
C GLU A 31 65.78 14.90 -19.65
N ARG A 32 65.52 15.43 -20.85
CA ARG A 32 64.20 15.99 -21.21
C ARG A 32 63.13 14.90 -21.23
N GLU A 33 63.42 13.75 -21.84
CA GLU A 33 62.50 12.61 -21.85
C GLU A 33 62.18 12.13 -20.43
N HIS A 34 63.20 12.01 -19.58
CA HIS A 34 63.00 11.63 -18.19
C HIS A 34 62.15 12.64 -17.41
N ARG A 35 62.34 13.95 -17.63
CA ARG A 35 61.49 15.00 -17.02
C ARG A 35 60.04 14.88 -17.48
N LEU A 36 59.79 14.69 -18.78
CA LEU A 36 58.44 14.50 -19.31
C LEU A 36 57.76 13.25 -18.72
N LEU A 37 58.49 12.14 -18.58
CA LEU A 37 57.98 10.93 -17.92
C LEU A 37 57.64 11.17 -16.45
N GLN A 38 58.44 11.94 -15.72
CA GLN A 38 58.15 12.29 -14.33
C GLN A 38 56.91 13.19 -14.21
N GLU A 39 56.77 14.18 -15.08
CA GLU A 39 55.58 15.05 -15.12
C GLU A 39 54.31 14.25 -15.43
N TYR A 40 54.40 13.33 -16.40
CA TYR A 40 53.30 12.43 -16.73
C TYR A 40 52.88 11.55 -15.54
N LYS A 41 53.85 10.96 -14.82
CA LYS A 41 53.57 10.17 -13.60
C LYS A 41 52.89 11.02 -12.52
N LYS A 42 53.40 12.22 -12.25
CA LYS A 42 52.78 13.16 -11.29
C LYS A 42 51.35 13.52 -11.70
N GLN A 43 51.10 13.74 -12.99
CA GLN A 43 49.75 14.02 -13.50
C GLN A 43 48.81 12.83 -13.31
N GLN A 44 49.29 11.61 -13.53
CA GLN A 44 48.51 10.41 -13.27
C GLN A 44 48.17 10.24 -11.77
N GLU A 45 49.14 10.49 -10.89
CA GLU A 45 48.91 10.47 -9.43
C GLU A 45 47.89 11.53 -9.01
N GLN A 46 47.98 12.75 -9.53
CA GLN A 46 46.98 13.80 -9.29
C GLN A 46 45.58 13.36 -9.72
N ARG A 47 45.43 12.79 -10.93
CA ARG A 47 44.13 12.27 -11.40
C ARG A 47 43.63 11.09 -10.56
N ARG A 48 44.51 10.29 -9.97
CA ARG A 48 44.12 9.22 -9.03
C ARG A 48 43.60 9.81 -7.72
N ILE A 49 44.28 10.82 -7.19
CA ILE A 49 43.87 11.53 -5.97
C ILE A 49 42.54 12.27 -6.18
N GLU A 50 42.37 12.98 -7.30
CA GLU A 50 41.12 13.67 -7.63
C GLU A 50 39.93 12.71 -7.71
N ARG A 51 40.11 11.55 -8.38
CA ARG A 51 39.10 10.50 -8.43
C ARG A 51 38.77 9.94 -7.05
N ALA A 52 39.78 9.71 -6.21
CA ALA A 52 39.57 9.25 -4.84
C ALA A 52 38.82 10.28 -3.99
N MET A 53 39.15 11.56 -4.12
CA MET A 53 38.46 12.66 -3.43
C MET A 53 37.00 12.77 -3.86
N HIS A 54 36.73 12.72 -5.16
CA HIS A 54 35.35 12.73 -5.67
C HIS A 54 34.56 11.52 -5.16
N LYS A 55 35.15 10.32 -5.19
CA LYS A 55 34.51 9.10 -4.64
C LYS A 55 34.18 9.26 -3.17
N LEU A 56 35.09 9.83 -2.38
CA LEU A 56 34.86 10.08 -0.95
C LEU A 56 33.71 11.08 -0.73
N GLN A 57 33.67 12.16 -1.52
CA GLN A 57 32.57 13.14 -1.47
C GLN A 57 31.21 12.51 -1.77
N VAL A 58 31.12 11.68 -2.82
CA VAL A 58 29.89 10.95 -3.18
C VAL A 58 29.46 10.02 -2.05
N LEU A 59 30.40 9.27 -1.45
CA LEU A 59 30.09 8.37 -0.33
C LEU A 59 29.62 9.14 0.92
N THR A 60 30.20 10.31 1.21
CA THR A 60 29.75 11.14 2.34
C THR A 60 28.35 11.69 2.12
N GLU A 61 28.02 12.09 0.89
CA GLU A 61 26.70 12.62 0.56
C GLU A 61 25.64 11.51 0.56
N LEU A 62 25.96 10.33 0.04
CA LEU A 62 25.10 9.15 0.14
C LEU A 62 24.82 8.78 1.59
N ARG A 63 25.84 8.82 2.47
CA ARG A 63 25.66 8.57 3.90
C ARG A 63 24.73 9.60 4.54
N ARG A 64 24.87 10.88 4.16
CA ARG A 64 24.00 11.95 4.65
C ARG A 64 22.54 11.73 4.23
N ARG A 65 22.29 11.34 2.97
CA ARG A 65 20.94 11.04 2.48
C ARG A 65 20.29 9.88 3.23
N ARG A 66 21.02 8.78 3.43
CA ARG A 66 20.51 7.63 4.20
C ARG A 66 20.11 8.01 5.62
N LEU A 67 20.93 8.83 6.29
CA LEU A 67 20.59 9.31 7.65
C LEU A 67 19.30 10.16 7.66
N LEU A 68 19.07 10.98 6.63
CA LEU A 68 17.84 11.76 6.51
C LEU A 68 16.64 10.87 6.20
N GLU A 69 16.80 9.87 5.33
CA GLU A 69 15.77 8.87 5.03
C GLU A 69 15.40 8.06 6.28
N GLU A 70 16.39 7.60 7.05
CA GLU A 70 16.17 6.91 8.33
C GLU A 70 15.39 7.79 9.32
N GLN A 71 15.78 9.06 9.47
CA GLN A 71 15.05 10.02 10.33
C GLN A 71 13.61 10.26 9.86
N ALA A 72 13.38 10.34 8.55
CA ALA A 72 12.03 10.51 8.00
C ALA A 72 11.16 9.27 8.26
N ILE A 73 11.74 8.07 8.14
CA ILE A 73 11.05 6.82 8.43
C ILE A 73 10.69 6.74 9.92
N GLU A 74 11.61 7.07 10.82
CA GLU A 74 11.35 7.11 12.26
C GLU A 74 10.20 8.08 12.59
N ALA A 75 10.24 9.31 12.04
CA ALA A 75 9.21 10.30 12.24
C ALA A 75 7.83 9.81 11.76
N TYR A 76 7.77 9.18 10.58
CA TYR A 76 6.53 8.61 10.03
C TYR A 76 5.92 7.54 10.97
N TYR A 77 6.74 6.63 11.49
CA TYR A 77 6.24 5.59 12.40
C TYR A 77 5.80 6.17 13.76
N GLU A 78 6.50 7.18 14.27
CA GLU A 78 6.09 7.89 15.48
C GLU A 78 4.72 8.57 15.29
N GLU A 79 4.53 9.27 14.17
CA GLU A 79 3.26 9.91 13.83
C GLU A 79 2.14 8.89 13.69
N LYS A 80 2.38 7.78 12.99
CA LYS A 80 1.41 6.68 12.86
C LYS A 80 1.04 6.06 14.21
N LYS A 81 2.01 5.91 15.12
CA LYS A 81 1.76 5.44 16.50
C LYS A 81 0.90 6.44 17.28
N GLN A 82 1.17 7.75 17.13
CA GLN A 82 0.36 8.79 17.75
C GLN A 82 -1.07 8.81 17.19
N ALA A 83 -1.24 8.67 15.87
CA ALA A 83 -2.56 8.60 15.22
C ALA A 83 -3.39 7.43 15.76
N ARG A 84 -2.82 6.22 15.84
CA ARG A 84 -3.49 5.06 16.44
C ARG A 84 -3.91 5.32 17.88
N LYS A 85 -3.06 5.97 18.67
CA LYS A 85 -3.37 6.34 20.06
C LYS A 85 -4.53 7.34 20.13
N ARG A 86 -4.57 8.32 19.23
CA ARG A 86 -5.69 9.29 19.13
C ARG A 86 -6.99 8.58 18.77
N GLN A 87 -6.99 7.73 17.75
CA GLN A 87 -8.15 6.94 17.35
C GLN A 87 -8.66 6.03 18.48
N TRP A 88 -7.74 5.41 19.24
CA TRP A 88 -8.11 4.59 20.39
C TRP A 88 -8.80 5.41 21.49
N LEU A 89 -8.23 6.56 21.86
CA LEU A 89 -8.84 7.48 22.84
C LEU A 89 -10.20 7.99 22.37
N GLU A 90 -10.36 8.28 21.09
CA GLU A 90 -11.62 8.73 20.52
C GLU A 90 -12.68 7.63 20.58
N ARG A 91 -12.33 6.39 20.23
CA ARG A 91 -13.23 5.23 20.37
C ARG A 91 -13.68 5.03 21.82
N GLU A 92 -12.75 5.16 22.76
CA GLU A 92 -13.06 5.07 24.19
C GLU A 92 -14.05 6.16 24.63
N GLN A 93 -13.84 7.40 24.20
CA GLN A 93 -14.77 8.50 24.46
C GLN A 93 -16.15 8.27 23.84
N ARG A 94 -16.22 7.76 22.60
CA ARG A 94 -17.48 7.41 21.94
C ARG A 94 -18.24 6.32 22.70
N ILE A 95 -17.53 5.30 23.20
CA ILE A 95 -18.14 4.23 24.01
C ILE A 95 -18.70 4.80 25.31
N LEU A 96 -17.94 5.65 26.01
CA LEU A 96 -18.40 6.29 27.25
C LEU A 96 -19.64 7.17 27.02
N LEU A 97 -19.65 7.94 25.94
CA LEU A 97 -20.81 8.76 25.57
C LEU A 97 -22.04 7.88 25.28
N ARG A 98 -21.86 6.78 24.53
CA ARG A 98 -22.92 5.81 24.25
C ARG A 98 -23.48 5.21 25.54
N GLN A 99 -22.63 4.79 26.47
CA GLN A 99 -23.06 4.26 27.77
C GLN A 99 -23.87 5.30 28.57
N GLN A 100 -23.47 6.56 28.58
CA GLN A 100 -24.25 7.63 29.24
C GLN A 100 -25.62 7.81 28.58
N GLN A 101 -25.69 7.79 27.25
CA GLN A 101 -26.97 7.88 26.54
C GLN A 101 -27.87 6.66 26.84
N GLU A 102 -27.32 5.45 26.84
CA GLU A 102 -28.06 4.24 27.18
C GLU A 102 -28.60 4.28 28.61
N GLN A 103 -27.82 4.75 29.57
CA GLN A 103 -28.26 4.95 30.95
C GLN A 103 -29.40 5.97 31.04
N TYR A 104 -29.28 7.10 30.32
CA TYR A 104 -30.34 8.10 30.24
C TYR A 104 -31.65 7.51 29.69
N TYR A 105 -31.59 6.80 28.57
CA TYR A 105 -32.77 6.15 27.98
C TYR A 105 -33.32 5.02 28.84
N ALA A 106 -32.46 4.26 29.53
CA ALA A 106 -32.89 3.24 30.47
C ALA A 106 -33.66 3.84 31.65
N ALA A 107 -33.17 4.94 32.23
CA ALA A 107 -33.87 5.66 33.30
C ALA A 107 -35.23 6.21 32.83
N LEU A 108 -35.29 6.75 31.60
CA LEU A 108 -36.54 7.22 31.01
C LEU A 108 -37.55 6.09 30.81
N ARG A 109 -37.10 4.93 30.30
CA ARG A 109 -37.94 3.72 30.16
C ARG A 109 -38.47 3.24 31.52
N GLN A 110 -37.63 3.21 32.55
CA GLN A 110 -38.05 2.83 33.90
C GLN A 110 -39.10 3.78 34.48
N LYS A 111 -38.90 5.10 34.32
CA LYS A 111 -39.88 6.10 34.77
C LYS A 111 -41.24 5.90 34.10
N LYS A 112 -41.26 5.70 32.78
CA LYS A 112 -42.49 5.43 32.03
C LYS A 112 -43.19 4.14 32.49
N GLN A 113 -42.41 3.09 32.79
CA GLN A 113 -42.95 1.85 33.35
C GLN A 113 -43.56 2.07 34.75
N GLN A 114 -42.93 2.87 35.60
CA GLN A 114 -43.46 3.22 36.93
C GLN A 114 -44.78 3.99 36.83
N GLU A 115 -44.85 5.00 35.95
CA GLU A 115 -46.07 5.77 35.70
C GLU A 115 -47.22 4.86 35.26
N LEU A 116 -46.95 3.92 34.35
CA LEU A 116 -47.94 2.93 33.91
C LEU A 116 -48.40 2.04 35.09
N GLN A 117 -47.47 1.56 35.91
CA GLN A 117 -47.79 0.74 37.08
C GLN A 117 -48.64 1.50 38.10
N ASP A 118 -48.34 2.78 38.33
CA ASP A 118 -49.11 3.63 39.24
C ASP A 118 -50.52 3.91 38.70
N GLN A 119 -50.67 4.13 37.39
CA GLN A 119 -51.99 4.20 36.74
C GLN A 119 -52.79 2.92 36.96
N TYR A 120 -52.18 1.75 36.75
CA TYR A 120 -52.84 0.46 37.02
C TYR A 120 -53.22 0.29 38.50
N ARG A 121 -52.37 0.72 39.43
CA ARG A 121 -52.66 0.67 40.88
C ARG A 121 -53.83 1.58 41.26
N LEU A 122 -53.86 2.81 40.73
CA LEU A 122 -54.95 3.75 40.95
C LEU A 122 -56.27 3.18 40.41
N TRP A 123 -56.26 2.70 39.16
CA TRP A 123 -57.43 2.06 38.55
C TRP A 123 -57.92 0.85 39.37
N ALA A 124 -57.02 -0.03 39.81
CA ALA A 124 -57.37 -1.18 40.64
C ALA A 124 -57.92 -0.78 42.02
N SER A 125 -57.44 0.32 42.62
CA SER A 125 -57.97 0.82 43.89
C SER A 125 -59.35 1.46 43.74
N ALA A 126 -59.60 2.18 42.65
CA ALA A 126 -60.91 2.71 42.30
C ALA A 126 -61.96 1.58 42.09
N GLN A 127 -61.57 0.47 41.45
CA GLN A 127 -62.46 -0.68 41.33
C GLN A 127 -62.79 -1.36 42.66
N LYS A 128 -61.82 -1.39 43.59
CA LYS A 128 -62.04 -1.94 44.94
C LYS A 128 -62.96 -1.04 45.75
N SER A 129 -62.77 0.29 45.72
CA SER A 129 -63.67 1.21 46.42
C SER A 129 -65.10 1.17 45.87
N ALA A 130 -65.29 1.00 44.56
CA ALA A 130 -66.61 0.84 43.96
C ALA A 130 -67.39 -0.38 44.47
N LYS A 131 -66.71 -1.46 44.91
CA LYS A 131 -67.36 -2.64 45.48
C LYS A 131 -67.84 -2.45 46.92
N ASP A 132 -67.27 -1.51 47.66
CA ASP A 132 -67.61 -1.24 49.06
C ASP A 132 -68.62 -0.07 49.22
N VAL A 133 -68.98 0.62 48.13
CA VAL A 133 -70.00 1.69 48.14
C VAL A 133 -71.41 1.09 48.01
N ASN A 134 -72.23 1.39 49.00
CA ASN A 134 -73.64 0.97 49.14
C ASN A 134 -74.43 1.19 47.82
N PRO A 135 -75.10 0.16 47.25
CA PRO A 135 -75.72 0.20 45.92
C PRO A 135 -76.83 1.25 45.74
N ASN A 136 -77.27 1.93 46.80
CA ASN A 136 -78.26 3.00 46.72
C ASN A 136 -77.69 4.39 46.35
N GLN A 137 -76.37 4.57 46.22
CA GLN A 137 -75.76 5.82 45.72
C GLN A 137 -75.30 5.75 44.25
N ALA A 138 -75.36 4.59 43.60
CA ALA A 138 -74.91 4.38 42.23
C ALA A 138 -75.78 5.05 41.14
N LEU A 139 -76.94 5.61 41.50
CA LEU A 139 -77.85 6.31 40.57
C LEU A 139 -77.53 7.81 40.38
N ALA A 140 -76.59 8.38 41.14
CA ALA A 140 -76.23 9.80 41.03
C ALA A 140 -74.96 10.07 40.19
N ALA A 141 -74.13 9.05 39.93
CA ALA A 141 -72.88 9.21 39.18
C ALA A 141 -73.01 8.96 37.66
N SER A 142 -74.14 8.41 37.19
CA SER A 142 -74.39 8.14 35.77
C SER A 142 -74.86 9.37 34.95
N GLN A 143 -74.68 10.58 35.47
CA GLN A 143 -75.04 11.84 34.78
C GLN A 143 -73.84 12.73 34.41
N ILE A 144 -72.60 12.27 34.60
CA ILE A 144 -71.37 13.05 34.26
C ILE A 144 -70.48 12.25 33.30
N GLU A 145 -71.06 11.48 32.38
CA GLU A 145 -70.36 10.83 31.25
C GLU A 145 -70.97 11.29 29.93
N LYS A 146 -70.99 12.61 29.71
CA LYS A 146 -71.48 13.18 28.46
C LYS A 146 -70.71 14.45 28.08
N GLU A 147 -69.38 14.35 28.11
CA GLU A 147 -68.45 15.27 27.44
C GLU A 147 -67.31 14.42 26.84
N GLU A 148 -67.68 13.42 26.03
CA GLU A 148 -66.80 12.78 25.03
C GLU A 148 -67.11 13.42 23.68
N GLU A 149 -66.66 14.66 23.49
CA GLU A 149 -66.62 15.34 22.19
C GLU A 149 -65.35 16.20 22.20
N SER A 150 -64.18 15.60 21.93
CA SER A 150 -62.98 16.27 21.41
C SER A 150 -61.81 15.28 21.21
N GLU A 151 -62.03 14.11 20.61
CA GLU A 151 -60.92 13.22 20.19
C GLU A 151 -60.53 13.41 18.71
N GLU A 152 -61.19 14.32 17.98
CA GLU A 152 -60.88 14.62 16.57
C GLU A 152 -59.74 15.66 16.39
N GLU A 153 -59.28 16.36 17.44
CA GLU A 153 -58.19 17.36 17.30
C GLU A 153 -56.77 16.74 17.39
N ASP A 154 -56.62 15.51 17.90
CA ASP A 154 -55.30 14.87 18.07
C ASP A 154 -54.85 14.05 16.84
N GLU A 155 -55.77 13.69 15.93
CA GLU A 155 -55.42 13.00 14.68
C GLU A 155 -54.64 13.91 13.73
N ASP A 156 -54.94 15.21 13.70
CA ASP A 156 -54.25 16.20 12.88
C ASP A 156 -52.80 16.41 13.35
N VAL A 157 -52.57 16.43 14.67
CA VAL A 157 -51.21 16.56 15.24
C VAL A 157 -50.37 15.31 14.95
N TYR A 158 -50.97 14.11 15.02
CA TYR A 158 -50.28 12.87 14.65
C TYR A 158 -49.96 12.81 13.15
N GLN A 159 -50.86 13.29 12.28
CA GLN A 159 -50.60 13.36 10.85
C GLN A 159 -49.49 14.37 10.50
N GLU A 160 -49.43 15.52 11.16
CA GLU A 160 -48.33 16.49 10.96
C GLU A 160 -46.98 15.95 11.42
N GLN A 161 -46.94 15.24 12.55
CA GLN A 161 -45.72 14.58 13.05
C GLN A 161 -45.27 13.43 12.14
N LEU A 162 -46.21 12.65 11.61
CA LEU A 162 -45.91 11.59 10.65
C LEU A 162 -45.40 12.19 9.32
N ALA A 163 -45.99 13.29 8.86
CA ALA A 163 -45.55 13.99 7.66
C ALA A 163 -44.15 14.60 7.83
N THR A 164 -43.82 15.16 9.00
CA THR A 164 -42.46 15.64 9.29
C THR A 164 -41.45 14.49 9.39
N LEU A 165 -41.81 13.35 9.97
CA LEU A 165 -40.94 12.18 10.04
C LEU A 165 -40.69 11.57 8.65
N VAL A 166 -41.72 11.44 7.83
CA VAL A 166 -41.61 10.97 6.44
C VAL A 166 -40.78 11.95 5.60
N LYS A 167 -40.98 13.26 5.78
CA LYS A 167 -40.14 14.27 5.12
C LYS A 167 -38.68 14.26 5.60
N LEU A 168 -38.42 13.91 6.86
CA LEU A 168 -37.06 13.78 7.40
C LEU A 168 -36.35 12.52 6.85
N ILE A 169 -37.05 11.40 6.78
CA ILE A 169 -36.50 10.11 6.35
C ILE A 169 -36.32 10.07 4.82
N PHE A 170 -37.34 10.52 4.07
CA PHE A 170 -37.32 10.45 2.59
C PHE A 170 -36.89 11.76 1.93
N GLY A 171 -37.13 12.92 2.55
CA GLY A 171 -36.71 14.21 2.00
C GLY A 171 -35.20 14.47 2.10
N ALA A 172 -34.47 13.71 2.91
CA ALA A 172 -33.00 13.75 2.92
C ALA A 172 -32.36 13.10 1.68
N GLN A 173 -33.10 12.28 0.92
CA GLN A 173 -32.62 11.66 -0.32
C GLN A 173 -32.73 12.59 -1.54
N GLU A 174 -33.66 13.54 -1.56
CA GLU A 174 -33.84 14.47 -2.69
C GLU A 174 -32.99 15.75 -2.57
N CYS A 175 -32.53 16.14 -1.37
CA CYS A 175 -31.66 17.32 -1.20
C CYS A 175 -30.20 17.14 -1.63
N LYS A 176 -29.77 15.93 -2.05
CA LYS A 176 -28.42 15.70 -2.61
C LYS A 176 -28.38 15.73 -4.15
N ALA A 177 -29.53 15.84 -4.82
CA ALA A 177 -29.59 15.92 -6.28
C ALA A 177 -29.60 17.36 -6.81
N GLU A 178 -30.13 18.34 -6.06
CA GLU A 178 -30.26 19.73 -6.55
C GLU A 178 -29.06 20.64 -6.23
N THR A 179 -28.12 20.23 -5.37
CA THR A 179 -26.87 20.99 -5.12
C THR A 179 -25.74 20.66 -6.11
N LYS A 180 -25.81 19.55 -6.85
CA LYS A 180 -24.81 19.25 -7.91
C LYS A 180 -25.06 20.02 -9.22
N GLU A 181 -26.27 20.50 -9.49
CA GLU A 181 -26.55 21.29 -10.71
C GLU A 181 -26.28 22.81 -10.55
N GLU A 182 -26.17 23.35 -9.32
CA GLU A 182 -25.78 24.76 -9.12
C GLU A 182 -24.27 24.98 -8.99
N GLU A 183 -23.47 23.95 -8.65
CA GLU A 183 -22.00 24.04 -8.68
C GLU A 183 -21.39 23.77 -10.08
N GLU A 184 -22.08 23.03 -10.96
CA GLU A 184 -21.68 22.92 -12.38
C GLU A 184 -21.99 24.18 -13.22
N LEU A 185 -22.90 25.05 -12.76
CA LEU A 185 -23.22 26.30 -13.48
C LEU A 185 -22.35 27.50 -13.10
N ILE A 186 -21.47 27.37 -12.10
CA ILE A 186 -20.51 28.41 -11.71
C ILE A 186 -19.11 28.13 -12.28
N SER A 187 -18.77 26.87 -12.59
CA SER A 187 -17.47 26.50 -13.19
C SER A 187 -17.38 26.79 -14.70
N GLU A 188 -18.50 26.93 -15.42
CA GLU A 188 -18.51 27.31 -16.85
C GLU A 188 -18.48 28.82 -17.12
N ALA A 189 -18.59 29.68 -16.09
CA ALA A 189 -18.60 31.14 -16.27
C ALA A 189 -17.22 31.82 -16.11
N GLU A 190 -16.20 31.13 -15.59
CA GLU A 190 -14.84 31.68 -15.41
C GLU A 190 -13.79 31.22 -16.44
N GLN A 191 -14.16 30.38 -17.41
CA GLN A 191 -13.27 30.01 -18.54
C GLN A 191 -13.46 30.88 -19.80
N GLY A 192 -14.23 31.97 -19.71
CA GLY A 192 -14.63 32.78 -20.87
C GLY A 192 -13.79 34.02 -21.18
N ALA A 193 -12.75 34.35 -20.40
CA ALA A 193 -12.14 35.68 -20.49
C ALA A 193 -10.61 35.73 -20.35
N GLU A 194 -9.84 34.84 -20.99
CA GLU A 194 -8.40 35.12 -21.18
C GLU A 194 -7.81 34.46 -22.44
N ASN A 195 -8.54 34.54 -23.56
CA ASN A 195 -7.94 34.34 -24.89
C ASN A 195 -7.28 35.64 -25.35
N LYS A 196 -6.13 35.95 -24.76
CA LYS A 196 -5.24 37.04 -25.21
C LYS A 196 -3.85 36.50 -25.44
N GLU A 197 -3.67 35.95 -26.65
CA GLU A 197 -2.46 36.12 -27.47
C GLU A 197 -1.14 36.15 -26.69
N LEU A 198 -0.78 35.04 -26.05
CA LEU A 198 0.54 34.84 -25.47
C LEU A 198 1.33 33.88 -26.38
N LEU A 199 2.03 34.53 -27.31
CA LEU A 199 3.13 34.01 -28.07
C LEU A 199 4.10 33.31 -27.11
N ILE A 200 4.08 31.97 -27.05
CA ILE A 200 5.05 31.17 -26.31
C ILE A 200 6.38 31.27 -27.04
N GLU A 201 7.11 32.33 -26.74
CA GLU A 201 8.55 32.38 -26.83
C GLU A 201 9.06 31.48 -25.70
N THR A 202 9.42 30.23 -26.04
CA THR A 202 10.14 29.33 -25.13
C THR A 202 11.52 29.91 -24.85
N GLN A 203 11.57 30.90 -23.96
CA GLN A 203 12.81 31.21 -23.24
C GLN A 203 12.99 30.12 -22.20
N ASP A 204 14.10 29.39 -22.33
CA ASP A 204 14.67 28.53 -21.29
C ASP A 204 14.92 29.37 -20.03
N LYS A 205 13.86 29.61 -19.26
CA LYS A 205 13.98 30.17 -17.93
C LYS A 205 14.47 29.03 -17.06
N VAL A 206 15.79 29.01 -16.85
CA VAL A 206 16.45 28.14 -15.88
C VAL A 206 15.76 28.38 -14.53
N MET A 207 14.82 27.50 -14.16
CA MET A 207 14.24 27.49 -12.83
C MET A 207 15.40 27.33 -11.85
N THR A 208 15.45 28.21 -10.87
CA THR A 208 16.44 28.06 -9.81
C THR A 208 16.08 26.83 -8.98
N LEU A 209 17.06 26.27 -8.28
CA LEU A 209 16.82 25.11 -7.42
C LEU A 209 15.73 25.41 -6.37
N ASP A 210 15.64 26.67 -5.94
CA ASP A 210 14.63 27.14 -5.00
C ASP A 210 13.22 27.13 -5.64
N ASP A 211 13.08 27.60 -6.88
CA ASP A 211 11.79 27.52 -7.62
C ASP A 211 11.35 26.06 -7.85
N PHE A 212 12.30 25.14 -8.01
CA PHE A 212 12.02 23.72 -8.19
C PHE A 212 11.60 23.04 -6.87
N VAL A 213 12.22 23.44 -5.76
CA VAL A 213 11.84 22.96 -4.42
C VAL A 213 10.45 23.49 -4.04
N GLU A 214 10.16 24.76 -4.35
CA GLU A 214 8.84 25.36 -4.14
C GLU A 214 7.78 24.67 -5.02
N TYR A 215 8.11 24.36 -6.28
CA TYR A 215 7.24 23.60 -7.17
C TYR A 215 6.95 22.18 -6.66
N ILE A 216 7.96 21.47 -6.13
CA ILE A 216 7.76 20.14 -5.55
C ILE A 216 6.93 20.24 -4.27
N HIS A 217 7.12 21.26 -3.44
CA HIS A 217 6.35 21.47 -2.22
C HIS A 217 4.87 21.74 -2.52
N ASP A 218 4.57 22.66 -3.45
CA ASP A 218 3.19 22.93 -3.88
C ASP A 218 2.54 21.70 -4.51
N LYS A 219 3.30 20.93 -5.30
CA LYS A 219 2.79 19.71 -5.94
C LYS A 219 2.58 18.56 -4.97
N ALA A 220 3.41 18.47 -3.93
CA ALA A 220 3.20 17.49 -2.87
C ALA A 220 1.97 17.85 -2.03
N GLN A 221 1.77 19.13 -1.74
CA GLN A 221 0.62 19.60 -0.96
C GLN A 221 -0.71 19.40 -1.72
N SER A 222 -0.76 19.62 -3.03
CA SER A 222 -1.98 19.38 -3.81
C SER A 222 -2.39 17.90 -3.85
N LEU A 223 -1.43 16.98 -3.83
CA LEU A 223 -1.70 15.54 -3.83
C LEU A 223 -2.25 15.05 -2.48
N TYR A 224 -1.86 15.68 -1.36
CA TYR A 224 -2.42 15.34 -0.05
C TYR A 224 -3.85 15.86 0.13
N GLU A 225 -4.20 17.01 -0.47
CA GLU A 225 -5.57 17.54 -0.43
C GLU A 225 -6.54 16.72 -1.32
N GLU A 226 -6.07 16.17 -2.45
CA GLU A 226 -6.88 15.28 -3.31
C GLU A 226 -7.15 13.90 -2.67
N GLU A 227 -6.22 13.37 -1.87
CA GLU A 227 -6.38 12.04 -1.21
C GLU A 227 -7.29 12.10 0.04
N GLU A 228 -7.42 13.26 0.69
CA GLU A 228 -8.29 13.45 1.87
C GLU A 228 -9.78 13.62 1.49
N GLU A 229 -10.09 14.06 0.26
CA GLU A 229 -11.46 14.18 -0.24
C GLU A 229 -12.04 12.85 -0.78
N GLU A 230 -11.20 11.88 -1.16
CA GLU A 230 -11.66 10.56 -1.64
C GLU A 230 -11.98 9.56 -0.50
N GLU A 231 -11.49 9.75 0.73
CA GLU A 231 -11.79 8.84 1.86
C GLU A 231 -13.10 9.17 2.62
N GLU A 232 -13.78 10.29 2.36
CA GLU A 232 -15.05 10.65 3.02
C GLU A 232 -16.33 10.23 2.26
N GLU A 233 -16.23 9.66 1.06
CA GLU A 233 -17.39 9.21 0.25
C GLU A 233 -17.54 7.67 0.15
N GLU A 234 -17.47 6.92 1.25
CA GLU A 234 -17.88 5.49 1.21
C GLU A 234 -18.53 4.96 2.51
N ASP A 235 -19.40 5.75 3.14
CA ASP A 235 -20.38 5.24 4.12
C ASP A 235 -21.80 5.26 3.52
N THR A 236 -22.03 4.40 2.53
CA THR A 236 -23.40 3.99 2.18
C THR A 236 -23.94 3.06 3.27
N PRO A 237 -25.06 3.37 3.92
CA PRO A 237 -25.70 2.44 4.84
C PRO A 237 -26.25 1.27 4.02
N MET A 238 -25.59 0.10 4.10
CA MET A 238 -26.17 -1.14 3.59
C MET A 238 -27.54 -1.34 4.24
N GLU A 239 -28.56 -1.39 3.39
CA GLU A 239 -29.91 -1.76 3.78
C GLU A 239 -29.87 -3.11 4.52
N GLU A 240 -30.32 -3.09 5.77
CA GLU A 240 -30.52 -4.27 6.60
C GLU A 240 -31.69 -5.10 6.04
N ASP A 241 -31.42 -5.89 5.00
CA ASP A 241 -32.32 -6.95 4.59
C ASP A 241 -32.02 -8.25 5.38
N ASN A 242 -32.74 -8.37 6.48
CA ASN A 242 -33.50 -9.58 6.82
C ASN A 242 -32.72 -10.92 7.00
N THR A 243 -31.79 -10.96 7.95
CA THR A 243 -31.16 -12.21 8.45
C THR A 243 -31.40 -12.45 9.96
N LEU A 244 -32.54 -12.02 10.48
CA LEU A 244 -32.85 -12.03 11.92
C LEU A 244 -33.63 -13.29 12.37
N LEU A 245 -33.21 -14.50 11.98
CA LEU A 245 -33.95 -15.73 12.38
C LEU A 245 -33.11 -17.02 12.58
N ALA A 246 -31.80 -16.92 12.88
CA ALA A 246 -30.98 -18.13 13.09
C ALA A 246 -29.94 -18.08 14.23
N MET A 247 -30.13 -17.26 15.27
CA MET A 247 -29.21 -17.21 16.43
C MET A 247 -29.89 -17.32 17.81
N GLU A 248 -31.09 -17.91 17.89
CA GLU A 248 -31.60 -18.47 19.16
C GLU A 248 -31.17 -19.95 19.24
N ASN A 249 -29.98 -20.23 19.77
CA ASN A 249 -29.59 -21.48 20.48
C ASN A 249 -28.06 -21.59 20.67
N ILE A 250 -27.42 -20.60 21.29
CA ILE A 250 -26.13 -20.84 21.96
C ILE A 250 -26.26 -20.34 23.40
N ASP A 251 -26.80 -21.25 24.20
CA ASP A 251 -26.82 -21.20 25.65
C ASP A 251 -25.38 -21.24 26.20
N ALA A 252 -25.10 -20.32 27.12
CA ALA A 252 -24.26 -20.48 28.30
C ALA A 252 -22.91 -21.23 28.18
N MET A 253 -21.85 -20.48 27.90
CA MET A 253 -20.51 -20.74 28.45
C MET A 253 -19.98 -19.43 29.04
N ASP A 254 -20.47 -19.10 30.23
CA ASP A 254 -19.76 -18.30 31.23
C ASP A 254 -18.48 -19.07 31.60
N GLU A 255 -17.34 -18.66 31.06
CA GLU A 255 -16.06 -18.86 31.74
C GLU A 255 -15.35 -17.51 31.86
N ASP A 256 -15.26 -17.06 33.12
CA ASP A 256 -14.42 -15.99 33.61
C ASP A 256 -12.97 -16.16 33.08
N ILE A 257 -12.62 -15.45 32.02
CA ILE A 257 -11.22 -15.21 31.68
C ILE A 257 -10.81 -13.95 32.45
N PRO A 258 -9.99 -14.06 33.51
CA PRO A 258 -9.51 -12.91 34.23
C PRO A 258 -8.66 -12.07 33.27
N PHE A 259 -9.09 -10.82 33.07
CA PHE A 259 -8.34 -9.75 32.42
C PHE A 259 -7.01 -9.56 33.17
N THR A 260 -5.96 -10.26 32.71
CA THR A 260 -4.59 -10.04 33.18
C THR A 260 -4.09 -8.76 32.54
N ALA A 261 -4.09 -7.68 33.33
CA ALA A 261 -3.66 -6.34 32.95
C ALA A 261 -2.13 -6.19 32.83
N ASP A 262 -1.36 -7.27 32.70
CA ASP A 262 0.11 -7.25 32.66
C ASP A 262 0.64 -8.15 31.55
N THR A 263 0.38 -7.76 30.30
CA THR A 263 1.22 -8.16 29.17
C THR A 263 1.49 -6.92 28.33
N GLU A 264 2.31 -6.03 28.89
CA GLU A 264 3.26 -5.23 28.11
C GLU A 264 4.18 -6.20 27.36
N THR A 265 3.66 -6.89 26.35
CA THR A 265 4.50 -7.36 25.26
C THR A 265 4.89 -6.11 24.51
N ASP A 266 5.98 -5.49 24.96
CA ASP A 266 6.91 -4.73 24.14
C ASP A 266 7.30 -5.62 22.95
N GLU A 267 6.39 -5.78 21.99
CA GLU A 267 6.76 -6.05 20.61
C GLU A 267 7.40 -4.74 20.14
N GLU A 268 8.65 -4.55 20.55
CA GLU A 268 9.60 -3.74 19.82
C GLU A 268 9.51 -4.22 18.38
N VAL A 269 8.75 -3.49 17.57
CA VAL A 269 8.78 -3.60 16.13
C VAL A 269 10.24 -3.37 15.77
N GLN A 270 10.99 -4.46 15.63
CA GLN A 270 12.38 -4.45 15.23
C GLN A 270 12.40 -3.80 13.86
N VAL A 271 12.66 -2.50 13.84
CA VAL A 271 12.99 -1.77 12.63
C VAL A 271 14.11 -2.60 12.00
N PRO A 272 13.92 -3.15 10.78
CA PRO A 272 14.91 -4.02 10.18
C PRO A 272 16.22 -3.25 10.15
N SER A 273 17.19 -3.69 10.97
CA SER A 273 18.54 -3.13 10.99
C SER A 273 19.15 -3.46 9.63
N LEU A 274 18.92 -2.56 8.67
CA LEU A 274 19.38 -2.68 7.30
C LEU A 274 20.91 -2.51 7.36
N VAL A 275 21.60 -3.64 7.25
CA VAL A 275 23.06 -3.79 7.15
C VAL A 275 23.78 -3.73 8.51
N LYS A 276 24.08 -4.93 9.03
CA LYS A 276 25.11 -5.11 10.06
C LYS A 276 26.44 -4.63 9.48
N SER A 277 27.07 -3.67 10.15
CA SER A 277 28.30 -2.97 9.71
C SER A 277 29.53 -3.85 9.44
N ASN A 278 29.44 -5.17 9.67
CA ASN A 278 30.51 -6.12 9.35
C ASN A 278 30.54 -6.49 7.86
N ASP A 279 29.40 -6.46 7.16
CA ASP A 279 29.33 -6.81 5.73
C ASP A 279 30.00 -5.75 4.84
N ILE A 280 30.14 -4.53 5.34
CA ILE A 280 30.82 -3.42 4.64
C ILE A 280 32.33 -3.68 4.59
N HIS A 281 32.91 -4.33 5.60
CA HIS A 281 34.35 -4.60 5.63
C HIS A 281 34.76 -5.69 4.64
N ASP A 282 33.90 -6.70 4.46
CA ASP A 282 34.12 -7.76 3.47
C ASP A 282 33.90 -7.24 2.05
N LEU A 283 32.90 -6.37 1.83
CA LEU A 283 32.69 -5.70 0.54
C LEU A 283 33.87 -4.77 0.16
N VAL A 284 34.44 -4.05 1.13
CA VAL A 284 35.61 -3.19 0.88
C VAL A 284 36.86 -4.01 0.57
N ASN A 285 37.04 -5.17 1.22
CA ASN A 285 38.14 -6.09 0.90
C ASN A 285 37.96 -6.77 -0.46
N ASP A 286 36.74 -7.17 -0.83
CA ASP A 286 36.46 -7.75 -2.15
C ASP A 286 36.63 -6.74 -3.29
N ILE A 287 36.34 -5.46 -3.05
CA ILE A 287 36.60 -4.41 -4.04
C ILE A 287 38.10 -4.15 -4.20
N LEU A 288 38.87 -4.19 -3.10
CA LEU A 288 40.32 -3.99 -3.14
C LEU A 288 41.03 -5.16 -3.82
N THR A 289 40.66 -6.41 -3.50
CA THR A 289 41.32 -7.61 -4.05
C THR A 289 40.94 -7.89 -5.51
N ASN A 290 39.71 -7.58 -5.92
CA ASN A 290 39.29 -7.76 -7.32
C ASN A 290 39.74 -6.62 -8.25
N SER A 291 40.23 -5.49 -7.72
CA SER A 291 40.70 -4.36 -8.54
C SER A 291 42.10 -4.56 -9.14
N GLU A 292 42.93 -5.45 -8.60
CA GLU A 292 44.32 -5.65 -9.05
C GLU A 292 44.50 -6.71 -10.14
N THR A 293 43.49 -7.55 -10.43
CA THR A 293 43.68 -8.74 -11.28
C THR A 293 42.89 -8.76 -12.60
N LYS A 294 42.11 -7.72 -12.92
CA LYS A 294 41.29 -7.63 -14.14
C LYS A 294 41.47 -6.32 -14.91
N GLU A 295 42.70 -5.84 -15.08
CA GLU A 295 42.97 -4.63 -15.87
C GLU A 295 42.87 -4.82 -17.40
N GLU A 296 42.68 -6.06 -17.92
CA GLU A 296 42.69 -6.32 -19.38
C GLU A 296 41.32 -6.56 -20.05
N GLU A 297 40.21 -6.67 -19.31
CA GLU A 297 38.85 -6.81 -19.90
C GLU A 297 37.88 -5.67 -19.56
N PHE A 298 38.32 -4.65 -18.81
CA PHE A 298 37.48 -3.55 -18.33
C PHE A 298 37.34 -2.39 -19.34
N THR A 299 37.22 -2.69 -20.64
CA THR A 299 37.11 -1.65 -21.70
C THR A 299 35.72 -1.55 -22.35
N HIS A 300 34.69 -2.18 -21.78
CA HIS A 300 33.32 -2.03 -22.28
C HIS A 300 32.22 -1.91 -21.20
N PHE A 301 32.51 -1.22 -20.09
CA PHE A 301 31.46 -0.58 -19.27
C PHE A 301 31.17 0.83 -19.79
N ALA A 302 31.01 0.96 -21.11
CA ALA A 302 30.64 2.23 -21.72
C ALA A 302 29.13 2.42 -21.50
N ASP A 303 28.78 3.31 -20.57
CA ASP A 303 27.49 3.99 -20.50
C ASP A 303 26.27 3.07 -20.72
N GLU A 304 26.18 1.97 -19.96
CA GLU A 304 24.92 1.24 -19.92
C GLU A 304 23.83 2.17 -19.39
N ASP A 305 22.82 2.39 -20.22
CA ASP A 305 21.70 3.28 -19.95
C ASP A 305 21.13 2.96 -18.55
N PRO A 306 21.05 3.92 -17.61
CA PRO A 306 20.51 3.67 -16.28
C PRO A 306 19.09 3.09 -16.33
N VAL A 307 18.33 3.38 -17.40
CA VAL A 307 17.01 2.80 -17.64
C VAL A 307 17.08 1.31 -17.91
N LYS A 308 18.11 0.87 -18.65
CA LYS A 308 18.35 -0.55 -18.93
C LYS A 308 18.67 -1.29 -17.64
N ILE A 309 19.57 -0.75 -16.81
CA ILE A 309 19.95 -1.34 -15.52
C ILE A 309 18.72 -1.49 -14.60
N ALA A 310 17.90 -0.45 -14.49
CA ALA A 310 16.68 -0.49 -13.67
C ALA A 310 15.69 -1.58 -14.12
N LYS A 311 15.60 -1.85 -15.44
CA LYS A 311 14.75 -2.92 -15.98
C LYS A 311 15.29 -4.31 -15.68
N TYR A 312 16.60 -4.53 -15.78
CA TYR A 312 17.19 -5.79 -15.35
C TYR A 312 17.01 -6.02 -13.86
N ASP A 313 17.20 -4.98 -13.05
CA ASP A 313 16.93 -5.09 -11.61
C ASP A 313 15.47 -5.43 -11.33
N ALA A 314 14.52 -4.87 -12.10
CA ALA A 314 13.11 -5.23 -11.99
C ALA A 314 12.83 -6.68 -12.41
N LEU A 315 13.44 -7.16 -13.51
CA LEU A 315 13.31 -8.55 -13.96
C LEU A 315 13.92 -9.54 -12.96
N ASN A 316 15.12 -9.27 -12.45
CA ASN A 316 15.78 -10.07 -11.42
C ASN A 316 14.95 -10.14 -10.12
N ARG A 317 14.32 -9.03 -9.71
CA ARG A 317 13.40 -9.04 -8.56
C ARG A 317 12.19 -9.93 -8.83
N ILE A 318 11.60 -9.84 -10.02
CA ILE A 318 10.47 -10.70 -10.39
C ILE A 318 10.89 -12.17 -10.43
N GLU A 319 12.08 -12.49 -10.95
CA GLU A 319 12.62 -13.86 -10.95
C GLU A 319 12.74 -14.40 -9.52
N GLN A 320 13.33 -13.62 -8.61
CA GLN A 320 13.44 -14.00 -7.19
C GLN A 320 12.06 -14.18 -6.54
N GLU A 321 11.12 -13.27 -6.78
CA GLU A 321 9.74 -13.40 -6.29
C GLU A 321 9.08 -14.69 -6.82
N LEU A 322 9.28 -15.01 -8.09
CA LEU A 322 8.78 -16.24 -8.73
C LEU A 322 9.35 -17.50 -8.06
N ASP A 323 10.65 -17.53 -7.82
CA ASP A 323 11.33 -18.63 -7.14
C ASP A 323 10.89 -18.77 -5.69
N GLU A 324 10.68 -17.66 -4.97
CA GLU A 324 10.16 -17.68 -3.60
C GLU A 324 8.72 -18.20 -3.54
N ILE A 325 7.86 -17.72 -4.44
CA ILE A 325 6.46 -18.14 -4.54
C ILE A 325 6.40 -19.64 -4.84
N ARG A 326 7.22 -20.08 -5.80
CA ARG A 326 7.39 -21.49 -6.10
C ARG A 326 7.81 -22.27 -4.86
N GLN A 327 8.89 -21.87 -4.18
CA GLN A 327 9.40 -22.60 -3.02
C GLN A 327 8.40 -22.65 -1.85
N LYS A 328 7.68 -21.55 -1.59
CA LYS A 328 6.70 -21.47 -0.50
C LYS A 328 5.46 -22.31 -0.79
N HIS A 329 4.92 -22.22 -2.00
CA HIS A 329 3.60 -22.77 -2.29
C HIS A 329 3.64 -24.13 -2.99
N GLU A 330 4.66 -24.45 -3.79
CA GLU A 330 4.72 -25.71 -4.55
C GLU A 330 4.64 -26.93 -3.61
N GLU A 331 5.38 -26.94 -2.49
CA GLU A 331 5.34 -28.08 -1.57
C GLU A 331 4.05 -28.17 -0.75
N HIS A 332 3.49 -27.05 -0.32
CA HIS A 332 2.31 -27.04 0.55
C HIS A 332 1.03 -27.29 -0.25
N VAL A 333 0.90 -26.65 -1.41
CA VAL A 333 -0.30 -26.70 -2.24
C VAL A 333 -0.42 -28.02 -2.99
N LEU A 334 0.68 -28.52 -3.58
CA LEU A 334 0.63 -29.78 -4.36
C LEU A 334 0.49 -31.03 -3.50
N ASN A 335 0.78 -30.93 -2.20
CA ASN A 335 0.60 -32.04 -1.25
C ASN A 335 -0.71 -31.91 -0.44
N GLY A 336 -1.40 -30.78 -0.53
CA GLY A 336 -2.70 -30.55 0.10
C GLY A 336 -3.80 -31.39 -0.51
N THR A 337 -4.91 -31.53 0.21
CA THR A 337 -6.12 -32.19 -0.30
C THR A 337 -7.19 -31.15 -0.56
N LEU A 338 -7.62 -31.00 -1.81
CA LEU A 338 -8.66 -30.03 -2.17
C LEU A 338 -10.04 -30.56 -1.77
N ASP A 339 -10.84 -29.68 -1.16
CA ASP A 339 -12.22 -30.01 -0.77
C ASP A 339 -13.22 -29.42 -1.78
N PHE A 340 -13.98 -30.31 -2.41
CA PHE A 340 -15.04 -29.99 -3.37
C PHE A 340 -16.45 -30.24 -2.82
N SER A 341 -16.60 -30.46 -1.50
CA SER A 341 -17.86 -30.87 -0.85
C SER A 341 -19.04 -29.94 -1.10
N ARG A 342 -18.80 -28.65 -1.40
CA ARG A 342 -19.85 -27.66 -1.68
C ARG A 342 -20.40 -27.78 -3.10
N VAL A 343 -19.55 -28.15 -4.06
CA VAL A 343 -19.88 -28.27 -5.48
C VAL A 343 -20.72 -29.50 -5.77
N LEU A 344 -20.41 -30.62 -5.10
CA LEU A 344 -21.17 -31.87 -5.24
C LEU A 344 -22.64 -31.75 -4.81
N LYS A 345 -23.01 -30.74 -4.01
CA LYS A 345 -24.39 -30.51 -3.55
C LYS A 345 -25.24 -29.73 -4.56
N ASP A 346 -24.63 -28.93 -5.42
CA ASP A 346 -25.31 -28.17 -6.46
C ASP A 346 -25.02 -28.82 -7.83
N GLU A 347 -25.87 -29.75 -8.27
CA GLU A 347 -25.80 -30.48 -9.56
C GLU A 347 -25.75 -29.58 -10.83
N ARG A 348 -25.70 -28.25 -10.70
CA ARG A 348 -25.67 -27.28 -11.81
C ARG A 348 -24.28 -26.74 -12.16
N ALA A 349 -23.24 -27.01 -11.38
CA ALA A 349 -21.90 -26.48 -11.66
C ALA A 349 -21.07 -27.49 -12.48
N ILE A 350 -21.17 -27.41 -13.81
CA ILE A 350 -20.60 -28.41 -14.74
C ILE A 350 -19.14 -28.08 -15.18
N SER A 351 -18.56 -26.95 -14.76
CA SER A 351 -17.24 -26.51 -15.28
C SER A 351 -16.18 -26.39 -14.19
N PRO A 352 -15.01 -27.06 -14.30
CA PRO A 352 -13.95 -27.13 -13.27
C PRO A 352 -13.38 -25.77 -12.84
N ASP A 353 -13.39 -24.78 -13.74
CA ASP A 353 -12.71 -23.50 -13.53
C ASP A 353 -13.35 -22.59 -12.47
N ASN A 354 -14.62 -22.82 -12.08
CA ASN A 354 -15.33 -22.02 -11.07
C ASN A 354 -15.64 -22.79 -9.77
N LEU A 355 -15.03 -23.96 -9.56
CA LEU A 355 -15.49 -24.92 -8.54
C LEU A 355 -14.77 -24.80 -7.20
N ILE A 356 -13.65 -24.07 -7.15
CA ILE A 356 -12.86 -23.95 -5.93
C ILE A 356 -13.28 -22.68 -5.20
N ALA A 357 -14.25 -22.82 -4.30
CA ALA A 357 -14.57 -21.75 -3.37
C ALA A 357 -13.51 -21.68 -2.27
N ALA A 358 -13.20 -20.46 -1.81
CA ALA A 358 -12.30 -20.14 -0.70
C ALA A 358 -12.84 -20.61 0.68
N THR A 359 -13.48 -21.77 0.75
CA THR A 359 -14.13 -22.30 1.95
C THR A 359 -13.17 -23.02 2.86
N THR A 360 -12.18 -23.70 2.29
CA THR A 360 -11.18 -24.49 3.01
C THR A 360 -9.84 -23.77 2.98
N ALA A 361 -9.02 -23.92 4.03
CA ALA A 361 -7.71 -23.27 4.13
C ALA A 361 -6.82 -23.63 2.92
N ASP A 362 -6.74 -24.91 2.58
CA ASP A 362 -5.96 -25.41 1.44
C ASP A 362 -6.44 -24.80 0.11
N ASN A 363 -7.77 -24.66 -0.08
CA ASN A 363 -8.35 -24.03 -1.26
C ASN A 363 -7.97 -22.53 -1.34
N ARG A 364 -7.89 -21.84 -0.19
CA ARG A 364 -7.45 -20.43 -0.14
C ARG A 364 -5.98 -20.29 -0.49
N GLU A 365 -5.14 -21.21 -0.02
CA GLU A 365 -3.70 -21.21 -0.33
C GLU A 365 -3.45 -21.47 -1.81
N LEU A 366 -4.18 -22.41 -2.43
CA LEU A 366 -4.14 -22.64 -3.88
C LEU A 366 -4.53 -21.39 -4.68
N LEU A 367 -5.67 -20.78 -4.35
CA LEU A 367 -6.15 -19.57 -5.02
C LEU A 367 -5.20 -18.38 -4.80
N GLY A 368 -4.63 -18.27 -3.61
CA GLY A 368 -3.63 -17.26 -3.30
C GLY A 368 -2.34 -17.45 -4.11
N TYR A 369 -1.91 -18.69 -4.30
CA TYR A 369 -0.75 -19.01 -5.14
C TYR A 369 -1.01 -18.67 -6.61
N GLU A 370 -2.18 -19.04 -7.14
CA GLU A 370 -2.61 -18.69 -8.50
C GLU A 370 -2.67 -17.17 -8.72
N ASP A 371 -3.30 -16.43 -7.81
CA ASP A 371 -3.40 -14.96 -7.87
C ASP A 371 -2.02 -14.29 -7.83
N GLN A 372 -1.10 -14.79 -7.00
CA GLN A 372 0.27 -14.28 -6.95
C GLN A 372 1.02 -14.48 -8.27
N VAL A 373 0.93 -15.66 -8.88
CA VAL A 373 1.56 -15.94 -10.18
C VAL A 373 0.92 -15.08 -11.29
N MET A 374 -0.40 -14.88 -11.25
CA MET A 374 -1.11 -14.01 -12.19
C MET A 374 -0.67 -12.54 -12.04
N LYS A 375 -0.51 -12.05 -10.81
CA LYS A 375 0.02 -10.70 -10.54
C LYS A 375 1.43 -10.51 -11.09
N ILE A 376 2.28 -11.54 -11.02
CA ILE A 376 3.61 -11.49 -11.62
C ILE A 376 3.53 -11.40 -13.16
N LEU A 377 2.64 -12.16 -13.80
CA LEU A 377 2.43 -12.05 -15.25
C LEU A 377 2.02 -10.64 -15.66
N LEU A 378 1.11 -10.01 -14.92
CA LEU A 378 0.72 -8.62 -15.16
C LEU A 378 1.91 -7.65 -14.99
N ARG A 379 2.74 -7.82 -13.95
CA ARG A 379 3.95 -7.01 -13.76
C ARG A 379 4.98 -7.20 -14.88
N LEU A 380 5.15 -8.42 -15.37
CA LEU A 380 6.03 -8.72 -16.51
C LEU A 380 5.56 -8.04 -17.79
N ASP A 381 4.25 -7.97 -18.02
CA ASP A 381 3.67 -7.30 -19.20
C ASP A 381 3.89 -5.78 -19.18
N MET A 382 4.00 -5.17 -17.99
CA MET A 382 4.31 -3.75 -17.84
C MET A 382 5.78 -3.39 -18.17
N ILE A 383 6.70 -4.37 -18.14
CA ILE A 383 8.12 -4.12 -18.42
C ILE A 383 8.34 -4.09 -19.94
N ASN A 384 8.49 -2.89 -20.49
CA ASN A 384 8.78 -2.69 -21.91
C ASN A 384 10.25 -2.94 -22.24
N SER A 385 10.50 -3.67 -23.34
CA SER A 385 11.87 -4.01 -23.79
C SER A 385 12.61 -2.86 -24.48
N ASP A 386 11.92 -1.82 -24.96
CA ASP A 386 12.47 -0.69 -25.73
C ASP A 386 13.42 -1.09 -26.88
N GLY A 387 13.22 -2.29 -27.44
CA GLY A 387 14.07 -2.84 -28.50
C GLY A 387 15.32 -3.58 -28.03
N ASP A 388 15.56 -3.67 -26.71
CA ASP A 388 16.62 -4.49 -26.15
C ASP A 388 16.24 -5.98 -26.20
N GLU A 389 17.01 -6.74 -26.98
CA GLU A 389 16.73 -8.14 -27.23
C GLU A 389 17.00 -9.01 -26.00
N SER A 390 17.97 -8.64 -25.15
CA SER A 390 18.28 -9.40 -23.92
C SER A 390 17.17 -9.24 -22.88
N ILE A 391 16.67 -8.02 -22.64
CA ILE A 391 15.50 -7.78 -21.77
C ILE A 391 14.28 -8.57 -22.29
N ARG A 392 14.08 -8.59 -23.60
CA ARG A 392 12.98 -9.34 -24.23
C ARG A 392 13.10 -10.84 -24.00
N HIS A 393 14.29 -11.41 -24.13
CA HIS A 393 14.53 -12.85 -23.92
C HIS A 393 14.29 -13.24 -22.46
N GLU A 394 14.81 -12.46 -21.53
CA GLU A 394 14.68 -12.71 -20.10
C GLU A 394 13.21 -12.61 -19.65
N ARG A 395 12.51 -11.53 -20.03
CA ARG A 395 11.07 -11.39 -19.80
C ARG A 395 10.29 -12.57 -20.37
N LYS A 396 10.60 -13.02 -21.59
CA LYS A 396 9.94 -14.19 -22.21
C LYS A 396 10.22 -15.48 -21.44
N SER A 397 11.42 -15.64 -20.90
CA SER A 397 11.78 -16.78 -20.05
C SER A 397 10.95 -16.79 -18.77
N LEU A 398 10.84 -15.65 -18.09
CA LEU A 398 10.04 -15.51 -16.86
C LEU A 398 8.54 -15.70 -17.12
N VAL A 399 8.01 -15.14 -18.21
CA VAL A 399 6.60 -15.37 -18.61
C VAL A 399 6.35 -16.85 -18.87
N LYS A 400 7.30 -17.55 -19.52
CA LYS A 400 7.18 -18.98 -19.75
C LYS A 400 7.17 -19.74 -18.43
N LEU A 401 8.08 -19.41 -17.52
CA LEU A 401 8.17 -20.04 -16.19
C LEU A 401 6.86 -19.87 -15.39
N ALA A 402 6.31 -18.66 -15.34
CA ALA A 402 5.04 -18.39 -14.66
C ALA A 402 3.87 -19.16 -15.29
N LYS A 403 3.83 -19.29 -16.61
CA LYS A 403 2.82 -20.11 -17.31
C LYS A 403 2.96 -21.59 -16.98
N ASP A 404 4.17 -22.12 -17.01
CA ASP A 404 4.43 -23.51 -16.64
C ASP A 404 3.95 -23.77 -15.19
N MET A 405 4.07 -22.79 -14.28
CA MET A 405 3.53 -22.88 -12.91
C MET A 405 2.00 -22.88 -12.86
N LEU A 406 1.32 -22.02 -13.61
CA LEU A 406 -0.16 -22.06 -13.70
C LEU A 406 -0.65 -23.38 -14.30
N ASP A 407 -0.01 -23.88 -15.36
CA ASP A 407 -0.35 -25.15 -15.98
C ASP A 407 -0.24 -26.31 -14.97
N THR A 408 0.81 -26.32 -14.13
CA THR A 408 0.94 -27.33 -13.06
C THR A 408 -0.15 -27.23 -11.99
N LEU A 409 -0.63 -26.02 -11.68
CA LEU A 409 -1.77 -25.83 -10.78
C LEU A 409 -3.07 -26.34 -11.39
N ASP A 410 -3.32 -26.07 -12.67
CA ASP A 410 -4.52 -26.53 -13.36
C ASP A 410 -4.53 -28.06 -13.52
N GLU A 411 -3.37 -28.67 -13.81
CA GLU A 411 -3.21 -30.13 -13.79
C GLU A 411 -3.51 -30.73 -12.39
N PHE A 412 -3.09 -30.04 -11.33
CA PHE A 412 -3.36 -30.48 -9.96
C PHE A 412 -4.85 -30.40 -9.62
N LYS A 413 -5.51 -29.26 -9.93
CA LYS A 413 -6.97 -29.09 -9.78
C LYS A 413 -7.73 -30.20 -10.49
N LEU A 414 -7.36 -30.47 -11.75
CA LEU A 414 -7.98 -31.52 -12.56
C LEU A 414 -7.80 -32.90 -11.94
N ARG A 415 -6.59 -33.23 -11.46
CA ARG A 415 -6.29 -34.52 -10.83
C ARG A 415 -7.09 -34.75 -9.54
N GLU A 416 -7.21 -33.74 -8.69
CA GLU A 416 -8.02 -33.83 -7.47
C GLU A 416 -9.51 -33.93 -7.79
N TRP A 417 -9.98 -33.18 -8.79
CA TRP A 417 -11.35 -33.28 -9.28
C TRP A 417 -11.70 -34.70 -9.75
N GLU A 418 -10.83 -35.33 -10.57
CA GLU A 418 -11.00 -36.70 -11.04
C GLU A 418 -11.02 -37.74 -9.92
N LYS A 419 -10.21 -37.54 -8.86
CA LYS A 419 -10.23 -38.43 -7.68
C LYS A 419 -11.58 -38.37 -6.98
N VAL A 420 -12.11 -37.17 -6.76
CA VAL A 420 -13.39 -36.98 -6.08
C VAL A 420 -14.56 -37.49 -6.93
N SER A 421 -14.56 -37.22 -8.24
CA SER A 421 -15.60 -37.71 -9.14
C SER A 421 -15.64 -39.25 -9.21
N ASN A 422 -14.49 -39.91 -9.28
CA ASN A 422 -14.41 -41.37 -9.34
C ASN A 422 -14.75 -42.05 -8.01
N SER A 423 -14.45 -41.41 -6.87
CA SER A 423 -14.80 -41.92 -5.54
C SER A 423 -16.32 -41.97 -5.32
N SER A 424 -17.06 -41.03 -5.91
CA SER A 424 -18.52 -40.92 -5.81
C SER A 424 -19.25 -41.97 -6.65
N SER A 425 -18.66 -42.47 -7.75
CA SER A 425 -19.27 -43.50 -8.59
C SER A 425 -19.09 -44.94 -8.08
N SER A 426 -18.06 -45.20 -7.26
CA SER A 426 -17.71 -46.56 -6.81
C SER A 426 -18.56 -47.07 -5.63
N SER A 427 -19.26 -46.20 -4.90
CA SER A 427 -20.05 -46.57 -3.72
C SER A 427 -21.48 -47.01 -4.00
N SER A 428 -21.97 -46.95 -5.25
CA SER A 428 -23.38 -47.27 -5.59
C SER A 428 -23.64 -48.66 -6.18
N SER A 429 -22.65 -49.56 -6.26
CA SER A 429 -22.82 -50.88 -6.91
C SER A 429 -22.94 -52.10 -5.98
N SER A 430 -23.04 -51.93 -4.65
CA SER A 430 -23.07 -53.07 -3.71
C SER A 430 -24.44 -53.42 -3.11
N VAL A 431 -25.54 -52.96 -3.71
CA VAL A 431 -26.90 -53.30 -3.26
C VAL A 431 -27.71 -53.76 -4.47
N ASP A 432 -27.52 -55.02 -4.87
CA ASP A 432 -28.54 -55.89 -5.47
C ASP A 432 -27.90 -57.21 -5.91
N GLU A 433 -27.67 -58.11 -4.94
CA GLU A 433 -27.62 -59.55 -5.22
C GLU A 433 -28.02 -60.35 -3.98
N GLU A 434 -29.26 -60.13 -3.52
CA GLU A 434 -30.05 -61.18 -2.86
C GLU A 434 -31.29 -61.43 -3.70
N LEU A 435 -31.29 -62.54 -4.46
CA LEU A 435 -32.48 -63.31 -4.82
C LEU A 435 -32.13 -64.77 -5.12
#